data_AF-A0A7I7Y0D3-F1
#
_entry.id   AF-A0A7I7Y0D3-F1
#
_cell.length_a   1.000
_cell.length_b   1.000
_cell.length_c   1.000
_cell.angle_alpha   90.00
_cell.angle_beta   90.00
_cell.angle_gamma   90.00
#
_symmetry.space_group_name_H-M   'P 1'
#
loop_
_entity.id
_entity.type
_entity.pdbx_description
1 polymer ?
#
loop_
_entity_poly.entity_id
_entity_poly.type
_entity_poly.pdbx_seq_one_letter_code
_entity_poly.pdbx_strand_id
1 'polypeptide(L)'
;MTVAGTEGRRSNRRGMATRENMLDAALRSLASGDPGAVSASRIAKEIGATWGAVKYQFGDVDGFWAAVLHHSAQRRGDIPATVTAVGAPLDTRVAAIIDTLYDGLTSHHSRAIENLRAALPSDRTELERLFPRTAAELSSWGDTWLLACQHAFADLDVDPRRVREVAAFIPGAMRGIVSERQLGSYYDPDEAKRGLTNAIVAYLEQSQQR
;
A
#
# COMPACT_ATOMS: atom_id res chain seq x y z
N MET A 1 -23.12 -42.74 -2.49
CA MET A 1 -21.89 -42.63 -1.69
C MET A 1 -21.15 -41.35 -2.08
N THR A 2 -21.16 -40.37 -1.19
CA THR A 2 -20.67 -39.00 -1.39
C THR A 2 -19.52 -38.74 -0.42
N VAL A 3 -18.26 -38.82 -0.88
CA VAL A 3 -17.07 -38.47 -0.05
C VAL A 3 -15.99 -37.69 -0.84
N ALA A 4 -16.08 -37.55 -2.16
CA ALA A 4 -15.00 -36.92 -2.96
C ALA A 4 -14.92 -35.37 -2.88
N GLY A 5 -15.88 -34.67 -2.27
CA GLY A 5 -15.93 -33.20 -2.25
C GLY A 5 -15.26 -32.52 -1.04
N THR A 6 -14.98 -33.27 0.03
CA THR A 6 -14.49 -32.70 1.31
C THR A 6 -12.97 -32.70 1.40
N GLU A 7 -12.27 -33.71 0.85
CA GLU A 7 -10.80 -33.82 0.89
C GLU A 7 -10.10 -32.77 0.02
N GLY A 8 -10.58 -32.55 -1.21
CA GLY A 8 -10.05 -31.50 -2.10
C GLY A 8 -10.25 -30.08 -1.54
N ARG A 9 -11.40 -29.82 -0.91
CA ARG A 9 -11.69 -28.52 -0.25
C ARG A 9 -10.82 -28.31 0.99
N ARG A 10 -10.51 -29.37 1.75
CA ARG A 10 -9.66 -29.31 2.95
C ARG A 10 -8.18 -29.17 2.61
N SER A 11 -7.71 -29.85 1.56
CA SER A 11 -6.36 -29.70 1.01
C SER A 11 -6.12 -28.28 0.47
N ASN A 12 -7.07 -27.74 -0.30
CA ASN A 12 -7.01 -26.37 -0.79
C ASN A 12 -6.98 -25.34 0.34
N ARG A 13 -7.83 -25.51 1.38
CA ARG A 13 -7.83 -24.64 2.56
C ARG A 13 -6.51 -24.67 3.34
N ARG A 14 -5.89 -25.84 3.47
CA ARG A 14 -4.59 -26.00 4.14
C ARG A 14 -3.46 -25.37 3.33
N GLY A 15 -3.49 -25.50 2.00
CA GLY A 15 -2.58 -24.82 1.09
C GLY A 15 -2.68 -23.29 1.18
N MET A 16 -3.91 -22.76 1.16
CA MET A 16 -4.17 -21.32 1.32
C MET A 16 -3.70 -20.77 2.66
N ALA A 17 -4.01 -21.45 3.77
CA ALA A 17 -3.54 -21.05 5.09
C ALA A 17 -2.00 -21.06 5.19
N THR A 18 -1.34 -22.04 4.57
CA THR A 18 0.12 -22.10 4.51
C THR A 18 0.68 -20.93 3.71
N ARG A 19 0.05 -20.58 2.58
CA ARG A 19 0.45 -19.47 1.72
C ARG A 19 0.29 -18.12 2.43
N GLU A 20 -0.85 -17.87 3.07
CA GLU A 20 -1.10 -16.64 3.84
C GLU A 20 -0.13 -16.49 5.01
N ASN A 21 0.13 -17.58 5.76
CA ASN A 21 1.11 -17.58 6.84
C ASN A 21 2.51 -17.19 6.34
N MET A 22 2.90 -17.65 5.15
CA MET A 22 4.19 -17.27 4.55
C MET A 22 4.25 -15.77 4.25
N LEU A 23 3.16 -15.18 3.76
CA LEU A 23 3.08 -13.76 3.42
C LEU A 23 3.05 -12.87 4.67
N ASP A 24 2.28 -13.24 5.69
CA ASP A 24 2.25 -12.51 6.96
C ASP A 24 3.63 -12.52 7.64
N ALA A 25 4.33 -13.65 7.55
CA ALA A 25 5.64 -13.78 8.14
C ALA A 25 6.72 -13.02 7.35
N ALA A 26 6.61 -12.95 6.02
CA ALA A 26 7.41 -12.06 5.19
C ALA A 26 7.20 -10.59 5.55
N LEU A 27 5.96 -10.14 5.74
CA LEU A 27 5.65 -8.77 6.16
C LEU A 27 6.26 -8.45 7.52
N ARG A 28 6.20 -9.38 8.49
CA ARG A 28 6.86 -9.20 9.79
C ARG A 28 8.37 -9.07 9.67
N SER A 29 9.01 -9.92 8.87
CA SER A 29 10.46 -9.87 8.65
C SER A 29 10.87 -8.55 7.99
N LEU A 30 10.19 -8.15 6.91
CA LEU A 30 10.41 -6.87 6.23
C LEU A 30 10.21 -5.66 7.15
N ALA A 31 9.20 -5.67 8.03
CA ALA A 31 8.92 -4.58 8.96
C ALA A 31 10.04 -4.35 10.00
N SER A 32 10.89 -5.34 10.25
CA SER A 32 12.01 -5.24 11.19
C SER A 32 13.08 -4.22 10.76
N GLY A 33 13.23 -4.01 9.45
CA GLY A 33 14.25 -3.11 8.90
C GLY A 33 15.69 -3.64 8.97
N ASP A 34 15.90 -4.92 9.30
CA ASP A 34 17.21 -5.55 9.17
C ASP A 34 17.65 -5.49 7.69
N PRO A 35 18.86 -5.01 7.36
CA PRO A 35 19.38 -4.97 5.98
C PRO A 35 19.31 -6.32 5.26
N GLY A 36 19.36 -7.44 5.98
CA GLY A 36 19.19 -8.78 5.42
C GLY A 36 17.74 -9.26 5.30
N ALA A 37 16.75 -8.52 5.81
CA ALA A 37 15.33 -8.90 5.79
C ALA A 37 14.74 -8.95 4.37
N VAL A 38 15.33 -8.24 3.40
CA VAL A 38 14.90 -8.33 1.98
C VAL A 38 15.64 -9.45 1.24
N SER A 39 15.78 -10.60 1.90
CA SER A 39 16.29 -11.83 1.30
C SER A 39 15.21 -12.89 1.36
N ALA A 40 14.62 -13.22 0.21
CA ALA A 40 13.54 -14.20 0.15
C ALA A 40 13.96 -15.59 0.68
N SER A 41 15.25 -15.94 0.59
CA SER A 41 15.80 -17.16 1.18
C SER A 41 15.94 -17.09 2.71
N ARG A 42 16.32 -15.93 3.25
CA ARG A 42 16.36 -15.70 4.70
C ARG A 42 14.96 -15.66 5.29
N ILE A 43 14.02 -14.95 4.65
CA ILE A 43 12.62 -14.96 5.03
C ILE A 43 12.10 -16.40 5.05
N ALA A 44 12.33 -17.19 4.00
CA ALA A 44 11.92 -18.60 3.98
C ALA A 44 12.42 -19.35 5.23
N LYS A 45 13.71 -19.20 5.58
CA LYS A 45 14.30 -19.82 6.77
C LYS A 45 13.65 -19.34 8.08
N GLU A 46 13.44 -18.03 8.23
CA GLU A 46 12.83 -17.43 9.44
C GLU A 46 11.41 -17.92 9.69
N ILE A 47 10.67 -18.24 8.62
CA ILE A 47 9.27 -18.66 8.70
C ILE A 47 9.13 -20.20 8.72
N GLY A 48 10.23 -20.93 8.85
CA GLY A 48 10.26 -22.39 8.87
C GLY A 48 9.96 -23.05 7.52
N ALA A 49 10.08 -22.30 6.42
CA ALA A 49 9.88 -22.78 5.06
C ALA A 49 11.21 -23.01 4.33
N THR A 50 11.23 -23.94 3.38
CA THR A 50 12.35 -24.03 2.45
C THR A 50 12.16 -23.07 1.28
N TRP A 51 13.24 -22.61 0.67
CA TRP A 51 13.16 -21.83 -0.57
C TRP A 51 12.43 -22.60 -1.69
N GLY A 52 12.56 -23.93 -1.72
CA GLY A 52 11.79 -24.79 -2.62
C GLY A 52 10.28 -24.71 -2.38
N ALA A 53 9.84 -24.64 -1.13
CA ALA A 53 8.42 -24.46 -0.80
C ALA A 53 7.89 -23.08 -1.22
N VAL A 54 8.70 -22.02 -1.07
CA VAL A 54 8.34 -20.68 -1.55
C VAL A 54 8.24 -20.67 -3.09
N LYS A 55 9.23 -21.24 -3.80
CA LYS A 55 9.15 -21.38 -5.27
C LYS A 55 7.96 -22.21 -5.73
N TYR A 56 7.60 -23.26 -5.00
CA TYR A 56 6.40 -24.04 -5.33
C TYR A 56 5.12 -23.20 -5.24
N GLN A 57 5.01 -22.32 -4.24
CA GLN A 57 3.81 -21.50 -4.00
C GLN A 57 3.76 -20.23 -4.87
N PHE A 58 4.91 -19.62 -5.19
CA PHE A 58 4.99 -18.29 -5.79
C PHE A 58 5.79 -18.24 -7.11
N GLY A 59 6.39 -19.36 -7.51
CA GLY A 59 7.22 -19.51 -8.71
C GLY A 59 8.68 -19.09 -8.48
N ASP A 60 8.91 -17.83 -8.16
CA ASP A 60 10.24 -17.26 -7.93
C ASP A 60 10.18 -16.07 -6.95
N VAL A 61 11.28 -15.31 -6.87
CA VAL A 61 11.39 -14.14 -6.01
C VAL A 61 10.47 -12.98 -6.43
N ASP A 62 10.29 -12.75 -7.73
CA ASP A 62 9.39 -11.71 -8.25
C ASP A 62 7.94 -12.07 -7.96
N GLY A 63 7.55 -13.33 -8.15
CA GLY A 63 6.21 -13.81 -7.81
C GLY A 63 5.93 -13.77 -6.31
N PHE A 64 6.95 -14.01 -5.49
CA PHE A 64 6.83 -13.88 -4.04
C PHE A 64 6.63 -12.42 -3.63
N TRP A 65 7.43 -11.48 -4.16
CA TRP A 65 7.28 -10.06 -3.85
C TRP A 65 5.96 -9.48 -4.35
N ALA A 66 5.54 -9.81 -5.57
CA ALA A 66 4.21 -9.45 -6.07
C ALA A 66 3.09 -9.96 -5.13
N ALA A 67 3.20 -11.20 -4.64
CA ALA A 67 2.24 -11.75 -3.69
C ALA A 67 2.26 -11.05 -2.32
N VAL A 68 3.44 -10.69 -1.80
CA VAL A 68 3.60 -9.94 -0.54
C VAL A 68 2.97 -8.55 -0.66
N LEU A 69 3.25 -7.85 -1.76
CA LEU A 69 2.62 -6.58 -2.08
C LEU A 69 1.09 -6.76 -2.08
N HIS A 70 0.56 -7.66 -2.91
CA HIS A 70 -0.87 -7.89 -3.05
C HIS A 70 -1.58 -8.22 -1.72
N HIS A 71 -0.94 -9.01 -0.87
CA HIS A 71 -1.44 -9.36 0.47
C HIS A 71 -1.45 -8.17 1.44
N SER A 72 -0.49 -7.26 1.29
CA SER A 72 -0.45 -6.01 2.05
C SER A 72 -1.54 -5.04 1.61
N ALA A 73 -1.85 -4.98 0.32
CA ALA A 73 -2.88 -4.09 -0.22
C ALA A 73 -4.27 -4.44 0.31
N GLN A 74 -4.60 -5.74 0.39
CA GLN A 74 -5.85 -6.22 1.00
C GLN A 74 -6.03 -5.83 2.48
N ARG A 75 -4.95 -5.43 3.16
CA ARG A 75 -4.96 -4.98 4.58
C ARG A 75 -4.82 -3.47 4.71
N ARG A 76 -4.43 -2.77 3.64
CA ARG A 76 -4.38 -1.32 3.56
C ARG A 76 -5.83 -0.91 3.31
N GLY A 77 -6.55 -0.56 4.38
CA GLY A 77 -7.98 -0.32 4.33
C GLY A 77 -8.39 0.55 3.14
N ASP A 78 -9.59 0.31 2.62
CA ASP A 78 -10.15 1.07 1.51
C ASP A 78 -10.24 2.56 1.85
N ILE A 79 -10.34 3.41 0.82
CA ILE A 79 -10.72 4.82 1.02
C ILE A 79 -11.99 4.84 1.89
N PRO A 80 -12.01 5.59 3.01
CA PRO A 80 -13.11 5.50 3.96
C PRO A 80 -14.45 5.81 3.31
N ALA A 81 -15.50 5.14 3.79
CA ALA A 81 -16.86 5.40 3.36
C ALA A 81 -17.27 6.88 3.53
N THR A 82 -16.66 7.59 4.50
CA THR A 82 -16.82 9.04 4.72
C THR A 82 -16.31 9.90 3.57
N VAL A 83 -15.28 9.46 2.83
CA VAL A 83 -14.76 10.14 1.64
C VAL A 83 -15.70 9.94 0.44
N THR A 84 -16.34 8.77 0.35
CA THR A 84 -17.31 8.43 -0.69
C THR A 84 -18.75 8.81 -0.33
N ALA A 85 -18.96 9.41 0.85
CA ALA A 85 -20.28 9.84 1.29
C ALA A 85 -20.72 11.06 0.47
N VAL A 86 -21.78 10.87 -0.33
CA VAL A 86 -22.37 11.93 -1.15
C VAL A 86 -22.74 13.12 -0.27
N GLY A 87 -22.32 14.32 -0.69
CA GLY A 87 -22.61 15.57 0.02
C GLY A 87 -21.66 15.92 1.18
N ALA A 88 -20.63 15.11 1.46
CA ALA A 88 -19.58 15.51 2.41
C ALA A 88 -18.81 16.74 1.86
N PRO A 89 -18.53 17.77 2.67
CA PRO A 89 -17.75 18.94 2.27
C PRO A 89 -16.32 18.60 1.82
N LEU A 90 -15.73 19.45 0.97
CA LEU A 90 -14.39 19.25 0.40
C LEU A 90 -13.30 19.05 1.47
N ASP A 91 -13.28 19.92 2.48
CA ASP A 91 -12.34 19.88 3.60
C ASP A 91 -12.42 18.57 4.39
N THR A 92 -13.64 18.09 4.64
CA THR A 92 -13.90 16.83 5.34
C THR A 92 -13.35 15.64 4.54
N ARG A 93 -13.55 15.63 3.21
CA ARG A 93 -13.02 14.56 2.35
C ARG A 93 -11.51 14.56 2.26
N VAL A 94 -10.91 15.74 2.11
CA VAL A 94 -9.44 15.88 2.09
C VAL A 94 -8.85 15.43 3.42
N ALA A 95 -9.41 15.89 4.55
CA ALA A 95 -8.96 15.48 5.88
C ALA A 95 -9.04 13.96 6.07
N ALA A 96 -10.17 13.34 5.71
CA ALA A 96 -10.35 11.89 5.83
C ALA A 96 -9.35 11.10 4.96
N ILE A 97 -9.03 11.57 3.75
CA ILE A 97 -7.99 10.96 2.91
C ILE A 97 -6.61 11.06 3.58
N ILE A 98 -6.25 12.25 4.09
CA ILE A 98 -4.97 12.49 4.75
C ILE A 98 -4.83 11.63 6.01
N ASP A 99 -5.87 11.54 6.84
CA ASP A 99 -5.88 10.72 8.04
C ASP A 99 -5.75 9.23 7.71
N THR A 100 -6.47 8.75 6.70
CA THR A 100 -6.37 7.35 6.24
C THR A 100 -4.96 7.00 5.80
N LEU A 101 -4.34 7.88 5.01
CA LEU A 101 -2.98 7.67 4.54
C LEU A 101 -1.99 7.70 5.70
N TYR A 102 -2.16 8.63 6.65
CA TYR A 102 -1.31 8.72 7.82
C TYR A 102 -1.38 7.45 8.68
N ASP A 103 -2.59 6.99 8.99
CA ASP A 103 -2.81 5.77 9.78
C ASP A 103 -2.28 4.53 9.04
N GLY A 104 -2.53 4.45 7.74
CA GLY A 104 -2.00 3.40 6.88
C GLY A 104 -0.46 3.37 6.86
N LEU A 105 0.18 4.53 6.75
CA LEU A 105 1.64 4.67 6.68
C LEU A 105 2.33 4.52 8.05
N THR A 106 1.64 4.78 9.14
CA THR A 106 2.16 4.55 10.49
C THR A 106 2.00 3.08 10.94
N SER A 107 1.25 2.27 10.19
CA SER A 107 1.11 0.84 10.47
C SER A 107 2.41 0.04 10.27
N HIS A 108 2.56 -1.05 11.03
CA HIS A 108 3.67 -1.99 10.84
C HIS A 108 3.78 -2.54 9.40
N HIS A 109 2.64 -2.70 8.73
CA HIS A 109 2.60 -3.19 7.34
C HIS A 109 3.20 -2.18 6.36
N SER A 110 3.04 -0.87 6.58
CA SER A 110 3.63 0.13 5.70
C SER A 110 5.16 0.09 5.73
N ARG A 111 5.76 -0.07 6.92
CA ARG A 111 7.22 -0.19 7.06
C ARG A 111 7.78 -1.36 6.24
N ALA A 112 7.09 -2.50 6.23
CA ALA A 112 7.49 -3.65 5.43
C ALA A 112 7.55 -3.32 3.92
N ILE A 113 6.57 -2.56 3.44
CA ILE A 113 6.45 -2.19 2.03
C ILE A 113 7.50 -1.15 1.64
N GLU A 114 7.75 -0.15 2.50
CA GLU A 114 8.82 0.82 2.25
C GLU A 114 10.20 0.15 2.23
N ASN A 115 10.46 -0.78 3.16
CA ASN A 115 11.72 -1.53 3.16
C ASN A 115 11.88 -2.42 1.92
N LEU A 116 10.81 -3.07 1.47
CA LEU A 116 10.81 -3.83 0.22
C LEU A 116 11.09 -2.90 -0.98
N ARG A 117 10.40 -1.76 -1.08
CA ARG A 117 10.62 -0.78 -2.16
C ARG A 117 12.03 -0.21 -2.17
N ALA A 118 12.61 0.04 -1.00
CA ALA A 118 13.99 0.54 -0.87
C ALA A 118 15.05 -0.46 -1.31
N ALA A 119 14.74 -1.76 -1.27
CA ALA A 119 15.65 -2.82 -1.69
C ALA A 119 15.43 -3.28 -3.15
N LEU A 120 14.35 -2.85 -3.79
CA LEU A 120 14.10 -3.05 -5.21
C LEU A 120 14.84 -1.98 -6.04
N PRO A 121 15.12 -2.23 -7.34
CA PRO A 121 15.65 -1.22 -8.23
C PRO A 121 14.79 0.05 -8.22
N SER A 122 15.42 1.21 -8.02
CA SER A 122 14.74 2.50 -8.05
C SER A 122 14.43 2.98 -9.48
N ASP A 123 15.23 2.52 -10.45
CA ASP A 123 14.95 2.77 -11.87
C ASP A 123 13.76 1.93 -12.32
N ARG A 124 12.75 2.59 -12.89
CA ARG A 124 11.50 1.94 -13.31
C ARG A 124 11.73 0.89 -14.40
N THR A 125 12.55 1.19 -15.39
CA THR A 125 12.81 0.28 -16.51
C THR A 125 13.59 -0.94 -16.04
N GLU A 126 14.53 -0.76 -15.13
CA GLU A 126 15.25 -1.87 -14.50
C GLU A 126 14.31 -2.72 -13.62
N LEU A 127 13.43 -2.10 -12.84
CA LEU A 127 12.44 -2.78 -12.03
C LEU A 127 11.49 -3.62 -12.90
N GLU A 128 10.95 -3.06 -13.97
CA GLU A 128 10.06 -3.76 -14.92
C GLU A 128 10.77 -4.93 -15.61
N ARG A 129 12.07 -4.80 -15.89
CA ARG A 129 12.87 -5.86 -16.51
C ARG A 129 13.20 -7.01 -15.54
N LEU A 130 13.56 -6.70 -14.29
CA LEU A 130 14.02 -7.67 -13.29
C LEU A 130 12.88 -8.29 -12.48
N PHE A 131 11.82 -7.52 -12.22
CA PHE A 131 10.69 -7.89 -11.37
C PHE A 131 9.36 -7.49 -12.01
N PRO A 132 9.00 -8.05 -13.19
CA PRO A 132 7.83 -7.62 -13.96
C PRO A 132 6.51 -7.76 -13.19
N ARG A 133 6.34 -8.81 -12.37
CA ARG A 133 5.11 -8.99 -11.59
C ARG A 133 5.03 -8.03 -10.42
N THR A 134 6.15 -7.78 -9.76
CA THR A 134 6.25 -6.79 -8.68
C THR A 134 5.99 -5.39 -9.22
N ALA A 135 6.55 -5.03 -10.37
CA ALA A 135 6.32 -3.77 -11.04
C ALA A 135 4.84 -3.58 -11.41
N ALA A 136 4.20 -4.62 -11.97
CA ALA A 136 2.78 -4.59 -12.32
C ALA A 136 1.88 -4.37 -11.08
N GLU A 137 2.17 -5.03 -9.96
CA GLU A 137 1.44 -4.83 -8.71
C GLU A 137 1.62 -3.41 -8.16
N LEU A 138 2.83 -2.85 -8.20
CA LEU A 138 3.05 -1.46 -7.77
C LEU A 138 2.35 -0.46 -8.69
N SER A 139 2.29 -0.72 -10.00
CA SER A 139 1.59 0.13 -10.97
C SER A 139 0.08 0.11 -10.73
N SER A 140 -0.51 -1.08 -10.50
CA SER A 140 -1.96 -1.22 -10.30
C SER A 140 -2.47 -0.44 -9.09
N TRP A 141 -1.63 -0.29 -8.06
CA TRP A 141 -1.95 0.52 -6.89
C TRP A 141 -2.03 2.00 -7.22
N GLY A 142 -1.13 2.50 -8.06
CA GLY A 142 -1.16 3.89 -8.52
C GLY A 142 -2.42 4.20 -9.31
N ASP A 143 -2.80 3.30 -10.22
CA ASP A 143 -4.01 3.44 -11.04
C ASP A 143 -5.28 3.40 -10.18
N THR A 144 -5.34 2.45 -9.24
CA THR A 144 -6.48 2.30 -8.31
C THR A 144 -6.60 3.52 -7.40
N TRP A 145 -5.48 4.02 -6.89
CA TRP A 145 -5.43 5.23 -6.07
C TRP A 145 -5.94 6.45 -6.83
N LEU A 146 -5.45 6.68 -8.05
CA LEU A 146 -5.86 7.81 -8.87
C LEU A 146 -7.35 7.77 -9.18
N LEU A 147 -7.87 6.59 -9.53
CA LEU A 147 -9.29 6.38 -9.80
C LEU A 147 -10.13 6.63 -8.55
N ALA A 148 -9.69 6.14 -7.39
CA ALA A 148 -10.40 6.30 -6.14
C ALA A 148 -10.43 7.78 -5.70
N CYS A 149 -9.36 8.54 -5.92
CA CYS A 149 -9.38 10.00 -5.73
C CYS A 149 -10.35 10.69 -6.70
N GLN A 150 -10.38 10.31 -7.98
CA GLN A 150 -11.35 10.89 -8.93
C GLN A 150 -12.79 10.66 -8.48
N HIS A 151 -13.12 9.44 -8.09
CA HIS A 151 -14.45 9.10 -7.58
C HIS A 151 -14.79 9.84 -6.27
N ALA A 152 -13.81 9.99 -5.37
CA ALA A 152 -13.96 10.68 -4.10
C ALA A 152 -14.36 12.16 -4.22
N PHE A 153 -14.13 12.79 -5.38
CA PHE A 153 -14.44 14.20 -5.60
C PHE A 153 -15.41 14.44 -6.76
N ALA A 154 -15.98 13.37 -7.35
CA ALA A 154 -16.76 13.45 -8.59
C ALA A 154 -18.07 14.25 -8.49
N ASP A 155 -18.66 14.35 -7.30
CA ASP A 155 -19.88 15.12 -7.01
C ASP A 155 -19.58 16.55 -6.51
N LEU A 156 -18.31 16.94 -6.43
CA LEU A 156 -17.91 18.31 -6.13
C LEU A 156 -17.54 19.05 -7.40
N ASP A 157 -17.81 20.36 -7.42
CA ASP A 157 -17.35 21.24 -8.49
C ASP A 157 -15.85 21.51 -8.29
N VAL A 158 -14.98 20.58 -8.68
CA VAL A 158 -13.52 20.74 -8.61
C VAL A 158 -12.89 20.29 -9.92
N ASP A 159 -11.84 20.97 -10.37
CA ASP A 159 -11.14 20.61 -11.61
C ASP A 159 -10.54 19.19 -11.48
N PRO A 160 -10.98 18.20 -12.29
CA PRO A 160 -10.47 16.84 -12.24
C PRO A 160 -8.96 16.76 -12.47
N ARG A 161 -8.36 17.72 -13.19
CA ARG A 161 -6.90 17.79 -13.38
C ARG A 161 -6.19 18.13 -12.07
N ARG A 162 -6.72 19.08 -11.29
CA ARG A 162 -6.17 19.41 -9.96
C ARG A 162 -6.31 18.24 -8.99
N VAL A 163 -7.41 17.50 -9.07
CA VAL A 163 -7.56 16.24 -8.30
C VAL A 163 -6.46 15.24 -8.68
N ARG A 164 -6.11 15.07 -9.96
CA ARG A 164 -4.99 14.20 -10.37
C ARG A 164 -3.65 14.69 -9.84
N GLU A 165 -3.39 16.00 -9.89
CA GLU A 165 -2.15 16.59 -9.37
C GLU A 165 -2.00 16.33 -7.87
N VAL A 166 -3.08 16.54 -7.11
CA VAL A 166 -3.16 16.24 -5.67
C VAL A 166 -2.95 14.75 -5.40
N ALA A 167 -3.65 13.87 -6.12
CA ALA A 167 -3.48 12.43 -6.00
C ALA A 167 -2.04 11.97 -6.29
N ALA A 168 -1.35 12.63 -7.23
CA ALA A 168 0.02 12.27 -7.58
C ALA A 168 1.04 12.59 -6.48
N PHE A 169 0.91 13.73 -5.77
CA PHE A 169 1.90 14.13 -4.77
C PHE A 169 1.58 13.66 -3.34
N ILE A 170 0.29 13.51 -2.98
CA ILE A 170 -0.14 13.21 -1.61
C ILE A 170 0.62 12.01 -1.01
N PRO A 171 0.73 10.84 -1.69
CA PRO A 171 1.43 9.69 -1.11
C PRO A 171 2.91 9.97 -0.80
N GLY A 172 3.57 10.82 -1.57
CA GLY A 172 4.95 11.25 -1.33
C GLY A 172 5.05 12.20 -0.14
N ALA A 173 4.19 13.22 -0.09
CA ALA A 173 4.13 14.17 1.02
C ALA A 173 3.87 13.47 2.36
N MET A 174 2.89 12.55 2.38
CA MET A 174 2.55 11.79 3.59
C MET A 174 3.69 10.88 4.05
N ARG A 175 4.40 10.23 3.12
CA ARG A 175 5.61 9.44 3.48
C ARG A 175 6.69 10.30 4.11
N GLY A 176 6.89 11.53 3.62
CA GLY A 176 7.80 12.50 4.23
C GLY A 176 7.40 12.85 5.67
N ILE A 177 6.15 13.24 5.89
CA ILE A 177 5.61 13.57 7.22
C ILE A 177 5.77 12.39 8.21
N VAL A 178 5.46 11.17 7.76
CA VAL A 178 5.61 9.97 8.60
C VAL A 178 7.07 9.64 8.87
N SER A 179 7.96 9.83 7.90
CA SER A 179 9.41 9.65 8.09
C SER A 179 9.98 10.59 9.13
N GLU A 180 9.61 11.88 9.09
CA GLU A 180 10.02 12.88 10.09
C GLU A 180 9.65 12.43 11.51
N ARG A 181 8.41 11.96 11.71
CA ARG A 181 7.98 11.42 13.00
C ARG A 181 8.87 10.25 13.47
N GLN A 182 9.26 9.36 12.56
CA GLN A 182 10.12 8.20 12.89
C GLN A 182 11.56 8.59 13.21
N LEU A 183 12.06 9.69 12.64
CA LEU A 183 13.40 10.22 12.89
C LEU A 183 13.48 11.05 14.18
N GLY A 184 12.38 11.16 14.93
CA GLY A 184 12.32 11.96 16.16
C GLY A 184 12.21 13.45 15.88
N SER A 185 11.41 13.83 14.87
CA SER A 185 11.21 15.24 14.51
C SER A 185 10.77 16.11 15.70
N TYR A 186 11.28 17.33 15.72
CA TYR A 186 10.92 18.37 16.69
C TYR A 186 9.60 19.08 16.34
N TYR A 187 8.98 18.73 15.21
CA TYR A 187 7.74 19.33 14.72
C TYR A 187 6.52 18.45 15.02
N ASP A 188 5.37 19.08 15.27
CA ASP A 188 4.11 18.38 15.51
C ASP A 188 3.57 17.78 14.20
N PRO A 189 3.49 16.44 14.06
CA PRO A 189 2.96 15.80 12.85
C PRO A 189 1.48 16.13 12.62
N ASP A 190 0.70 16.43 13.66
CA ASP A 190 -0.69 16.83 13.50
C ASP A 190 -0.78 18.24 12.90
N GLU A 191 0.16 19.12 13.21
CA GLU A 191 0.27 20.44 12.59
C GLU A 191 0.62 20.34 11.10
N ALA A 192 1.57 19.47 10.75
CA ALA A 192 1.92 19.19 9.35
C ALA A 192 0.72 18.63 8.56
N LYS A 193 -0.04 17.69 9.15
CA LYS A 193 -1.26 17.16 8.53
C LYS A 193 -2.31 18.25 8.31
N ARG A 194 -2.62 19.05 9.34
CA ARG A 194 -3.58 20.17 9.22
C ARG A 194 -3.15 21.17 8.13
N GLY A 195 -1.88 21.53 8.11
CA GLY A 195 -1.32 22.43 7.10
C GLY A 195 -1.47 21.87 5.68
N LEU A 196 -1.15 20.59 5.49
CA LEU A 196 -1.30 19.91 4.20
C LEU A 196 -2.77 19.84 3.75
N THR A 197 -3.70 19.49 4.64
CA THR A 197 -5.14 19.51 4.37
C THR A 197 -5.60 20.88 3.91
N ASN A 198 -5.26 21.94 4.67
CA ASN A 198 -5.66 23.31 4.34
C ASN A 198 -5.09 23.77 2.99
N ALA A 199 -3.84 23.42 2.68
CA ALA A 199 -3.21 23.75 1.40
C ALA A 199 -3.90 23.06 0.22
N ILE A 200 -4.26 21.78 0.37
CA ILE A 200 -4.97 21.02 -0.67
C ILE A 200 -6.38 21.59 -0.87
N VAL A 201 -7.10 21.90 0.20
CA VAL A 201 -8.45 22.50 0.12
C VAL A 201 -8.38 23.81 -0.64
N ALA A 202 -7.50 24.74 -0.24
CA ALA A 202 -7.35 26.03 -0.92
C ALA A 202 -6.97 25.85 -2.41
N TYR A 203 -6.12 24.88 -2.72
CA TYR A 203 -5.72 24.57 -4.09
C TYR A 203 -6.90 24.02 -4.93
N LEU A 204 -7.78 23.21 -4.35
CA LEU A 204 -8.95 22.67 -5.05
C LEU A 204 -10.09 23.71 -5.14
N GLU A 205 -10.33 24.51 -4.10
CA GLU A 205 -11.36 25.57 -4.11
C GLU A 205 -11.08 26.66 -5.16
N GLN A 206 -9.82 27.01 -5.40
CA GLN A 206 -9.45 27.96 -6.46
C GLN A 206 -9.81 27.48 -7.88
N SER A 207 -10.28 26.24 -8.04
CA SER A 207 -10.87 25.78 -9.31
C SER A 207 -12.36 26.07 -9.46
N GLN A 208 -13.09 26.36 -8.37
CA GLN A 208 -14.51 26.74 -8.38
C GLN A 208 -14.76 28.18 -8.83
N GLN A 209 -13.71 29.01 -8.82
CA GLN A 209 -13.79 30.45 -9.06
C GLN A 209 -13.45 30.85 -10.51
N ARG A 210 -13.33 29.88 -11.42
CA ARG A 210 -13.08 30.09 -12.86
C ARG A 210 -14.16 29.42 -13.69
#